data_AF-A0A7M3WDV0-F1
#
_entry.id   AF-A0A7M3WDV0-F1
#
_cell.length_a   1.000
_cell.length_b   1.000
_cell.length_c   1.000
_cell.angle_alpha   90.00
_cell.angle_beta   90.00
_cell.angle_gamma   90.00
#
_symmetry.space_group_name_H-M   'P 1'
#
loop_
_entity.id
_entity.type
_entity.pdbx_description
1 polymer ?
#
loop_
_entity_poly.entity_id
_entity_poly.type
_entity_poly.pdbx_seq_one_letter_code
_entity_poly.pdbx_strand_id
1 'polypeptide(L)'
;PDPQIDEDGYPKDSEVWPLRVYIGPGPNHDRLDQPGMVGLSNWIGSDALGLEEQMGTLVGANYSEETWKTDVWLDMDRPEVIVYEDTTARSDHASFQDNLGTVTVGFGGLVDGYWCYHQTCDTLEEMEQWMDTTGKDYGEENSGVANVVNSLDMITWWALMTFFHCDETPVVNGLI
;
A
#
# COMPACT_ATOMS: atom_id res chain seq x y z
N PRO A 1 1.49 -18.05 5.73
CA PRO A 1 1.94 -17.69 7.10
C PRO A 1 0.84 -16.92 7.82
N ASP A 2 0.67 -17.10 9.13
CA ASP A 2 -0.27 -16.35 9.96
C ASP A 2 0.52 -15.27 10.72
N PRO A 3 0.73 -14.06 10.15
CA PRO A 3 1.52 -13.02 10.80
C PRO A 3 0.92 -12.66 12.15
N GLN A 4 1.81 -12.60 13.14
CA GLN A 4 1.55 -12.34 14.54
C GLN A 4 2.08 -10.94 14.83
N ILE A 5 1.17 -9.96 14.87
CA ILE A 5 1.46 -8.55 15.19
C ILE A 5 2.33 -8.50 16.45
N ASP A 6 3.56 -8.01 16.33
CA ASP A 6 4.49 -7.93 17.46
C ASP A 6 4.06 -6.84 18.46
N GLU A 7 4.19 -7.11 19.76
CA GLU A 7 3.88 -6.14 20.83
C GLU A 7 4.86 -4.95 20.82
N ASP A 8 6.03 -5.13 20.19
CA ASP A 8 7.15 -4.18 20.16
C ASP A 8 7.10 -3.23 18.94
N GLY A 9 6.11 -3.41 18.06
CA GLY A 9 5.84 -2.51 16.92
C GLY A 9 6.76 -2.68 15.71
N TYR A 10 7.66 -3.66 15.70
CA TYR A 10 8.51 -3.97 14.55
C TYR A 10 8.17 -5.33 13.95
N PRO A 11 7.86 -5.40 12.65
CA PRO A 11 7.48 -6.64 11.99
C PRO A 11 8.66 -7.62 11.92
N LYS A 12 8.37 -8.88 12.20
CA LYS A 12 9.34 -9.97 12.13
C LYS A 12 9.34 -10.58 10.72
N ASP A 13 10.48 -11.13 10.34
CA ASP A 13 10.79 -11.83 9.07
C ASP A 13 9.78 -12.94 8.67
N SER A 14 8.89 -13.34 9.59
CA SER A 14 7.82 -14.32 9.36
C SER A 14 6.54 -13.76 8.74
N GLU A 15 6.48 -12.44 8.49
CA GLU A 15 5.25 -11.74 8.10
C GLU A 15 5.33 -11.21 6.67
N VAL A 16 4.39 -11.64 5.82
CA VAL A 16 4.18 -11.07 4.49
C VAL A 16 3.17 -9.95 4.63
N TRP A 17 3.61 -8.72 4.39
CA TRP A 17 2.76 -7.53 4.43
C TRP A 17 2.37 -7.11 3.00
N PRO A 18 1.17 -6.57 2.81
CA PRO A 18 0.72 -6.22 1.47
C PRO A 18 1.37 -4.94 0.98
N LEU A 19 1.47 -4.80 -0.34
CA LEU A 19 1.65 -3.51 -0.98
C LEU A 19 0.41 -2.67 -0.70
N ARG A 20 0.59 -1.51 -0.08
CA ARG A 20 -0.46 -0.50 0.03
C ARG A 20 -0.41 0.52 -1.08
N VAL A 21 -1.59 0.84 -1.58
CA VAL A 21 -1.91 2.02 -2.38
C VAL A 21 -2.80 2.90 -1.53
N TYR A 22 -2.19 3.90 -0.90
CA TYR A 22 -2.87 4.75 0.08
C TYR A 22 -3.23 6.09 -0.56
N ILE A 23 -4.49 6.49 -0.38
CA ILE A 23 -5.08 7.67 -0.99
C ILE A 23 -5.44 8.65 0.10
N GLY A 24 -5.21 9.94 -0.14
CA GLY A 24 -5.60 10.99 0.80
C GLY A 24 -6.01 12.27 0.10
N PRO A 25 -6.68 13.19 0.79
CA PRO A 25 -7.03 13.11 2.21
C PRO A 25 -8.25 12.22 2.48
N GLY A 26 -8.16 11.36 3.50
CA GLY A 26 -9.29 10.59 4.06
C GLY A 26 -9.59 11.08 5.48
N PRO A 27 -10.72 11.75 5.78
CA PRO A 27 -10.98 12.30 7.11
C PRO A 27 -11.43 11.23 8.12
N ASN A 28 -11.75 10.02 7.67
CA ASN A 28 -12.19 8.90 8.49
C ASN A 28 -11.73 7.58 7.85
N HIS A 29 -11.96 6.48 8.56
CA HIS A 29 -11.71 5.12 8.05
C HIS A 29 -12.99 4.36 7.69
N ASP A 30 -14.18 4.93 7.92
CA ASP A 30 -15.45 4.20 7.89
C ASP A 30 -16.18 4.29 6.53
N ARG A 31 -15.71 5.15 5.63
CA ARG A 31 -16.21 5.30 4.26
C ARG A 31 -15.08 5.74 3.32
N LEU A 32 -15.41 5.82 2.04
CA LEU A 32 -14.54 6.38 1.01
C LEU A 32 -15.01 7.79 0.65
N ASP A 33 -14.18 8.80 0.90
CA ASP A 33 -14.44 10.20 0.57
C ASP A 33 -13.71 10.65 -0.72
N GLN A 34 -12.81 9.81 -1.24
CA GLN A 34 -12.12 9.94 -2.52
C GLN A 34 -12.48 8.79 -3.50
N PRO A 35 -13.77 8.46 -3.72
CA PRO A 35 -14.17 7.29 -4.48
C PRO A 35 -13.65 7.29 -5.94
N GLY A 36 -13.44 8.46 -6.54
CA GLY A 36 -12.86 8.58 -7.88
C GLY A 36 -11.41 8.09 -7.94
N MET A 37 -10.58 8.45 -6.96
CA MET A 37 -9.17 8.05 -6.92
C MET A 37 -9.01 6.60 -6.48
N VAL A 38 -9.88 6.14 -5.56
CA VAL A 38 -9.93 4.72 -5.15
C VAL A 38 -10.36 3.85 -6.33
N GLY A 39 -11.40 4.27 -7.06
CA GLY A 39 -11.86 3.59 -8.27
C GLY A 39 -10.79 3.54 -9.37
N LEU A 40 -10.08 4.65 -9.60
CA LEU A 40 -8.97 4.71 -10.54
C LEU A 40 -7.85 3.73 -10.16
N SER A 41 -7.42 3.74 -8.90
CA SER A 41 -6.39 2.82 -8.43
C SER A 41 -6.84 1.36 -8.55
N ASN A 42 -8.07 1.04 -8.17
CA ASN A 42 -8.62 -0.30 -8.35
C ASN A 42 -8.63 -0.73 -9.81
N TRP A 43 -9.08 0.14 -10.73
CA TRP A 43 -9.07 -0.16 -12.17
C TRP A 43 -7.65 -0.40 -12.70
N ILE A 44 -6.69 0.46 -12.34
CA ILE A 44 -5.29 0.30 -12.75
C ILE A 44 -4.74 -1.05 -12.28
N GLY A 45 -4.91 -1.38 -11.00
CA GLY A 45 -4.41 -2.62 -10.46
C GLY A 45 -5.12 -3.86 -11.03
N SER A 46 -6.45 -3.86 -11.08
CA SER A 46 -7.21 -5.04 -11.50
C SER A 46 -7.20 -5.28 -13.01
N ASP A 47 -7.26 -4.24 -13.83
CA ASP A 47 -7.39 -4.36 -15.29
C ASP A 47 -6.04 -4.15 -15.98
N ALA A 48 -5.40 -3.00 -15.75
CA ALA A 48 -4.19 -2.66 -16.47
C ALA A 48 -2.94 -3.44 -16.02
N LEU A 49 -2.90 -3.83 -14.74
CA LEU A 49 -1.80 -4.63 -14.16
C LEU A 49 -2.16 -6.11 -13.94
N GLY A 50 -3.44 -6.48 -14.04
CA GLY A 50 -3.90 -7.87 -13.90
C GLY A 50 -3.72 -8.45 -12.49
N LEU A 51 -3.95 -7.64 -11.46
CA LEU A 51 -3.82 -7.99 -10.04
C LEU A 51 -5.17 -8.27 -9.37
N GLU A 52 -6.20 -8.60 -10.15
CA GLU A 52 -7.57 -8.71 -9.65
C GLU A 52 -7.76 -9.78 -8.57
N GLU A 53 -6.95 -10.83 -8.57
CA GLU A 53 -7.00 -11.90 -7.56
C GLU A 53 -6.24 -11.54 -6.27
N GLN A 54 -5.29 -10.60 -6.36
CA GLN A 54 -4.39 -10.19 -5.27
C GLN A 54 -4.91 -8.96 -4.52
N MET A 55 -5.86 -8.22 -5.11
CA MET A 55 -6.28 -6.91 -4.63
C MET A 55 -7.46 -6.94 -3.65
N GLY A 56 -7.40 -6.07 -2.65
CA GLY A 56 -8.52 -5.74 -1.77
C GLY A 56 -8.66 -4.22 -1.55
N THR A 57 -9.89 -3.72 -1.43
CA THR A 57 -10.14 -2.33 -1.00
C THR A 57 -10.53 -2.31 0.48
N LEU A 58 -9.72 -1.67 1.33
CA LEU A 58 -10.01 -1.64 2.77
C LEU A 58 -10.95 -0.47 3.11
N VAL A 59 -11.99 -0.78 3.89
CA VAL A 59 -12.86 0.19 4.55
C VAL A 59 -13.09 -0.29 5.98
N GLY A 60 -12.66 0.49 6.96
CA GLY A 60 -12.73 0.20 8.39
C GLY A 60 -14.12 0.36 9.02
N ALA A 61 -15.20 0.17 8.28
CA ALA A 61 -16.55 0.25 8.82
C ALA A 61 -16.74 -0.82 9.92
N ASN A 62 -17.08 -0.38 11.13
CA ASN A 62 -17.22 -1.21 12.35
C ASN A 62 -15.91 -1.70 13.00
N TYR A 63 -14.76 -1.17 12.60
CA TYR A 63 -13.48 -1.44 13.25
C TYR A 63 -13.02 -0.24 14.09
N SER A 64 -12.08 -0.47 15.02
CA SER A 64 -11.48 0.59 15.82
C SER A 64 -10.55 1.47 14.99
N GLU A 65 -10.56 2.79 15.21
CA GLU A 65 -9.63 3.74 14.59
C GLU A 65 -8.15 3.32 14.75
N GLU A 66 -7.81 2.64 15.84
CA GLU A 66 -6.44 2.26 16.17
C GLU A 66 -5.92 1.08 15.32
N THR A 67 -6.78 0.13 14.97
CA THR A 67 -6.37 -1.19 14.42
C THR A 67 -7.04 -1.53 13.09
N TRP A 68 -7.97 -0.71 12.59
CA TRP A 68 -8.84 -1.06 11.46
C TRP A 68 -8.10 -1.56 10.22
N LYS A 69 -6.93 -0.97 9.88
CA LYS A 69 -6.19 -1.37 8.67
C LYS A 69 -5.79 -2.83 8.73
N THR A 70 -5.24 -3.24 9.87
CA THR A 70 -4.80 -4.61 10.10
C THR A 70 -5.99 -5.54 10.26
N ASP A 71 -6.99 -5.16 11.05
CA ASP A 71 -8.16 -6.00 11.30
C ASP A 71 -8.96 -6.28 10.03
N VAL A 72 -9.21 -5.26 9.20
CA VAL A 72 -9.90 -5.43 7.91
C VAL A 72 -9.06 -6.28 6.97
N TRP A 73 -7.75 -6.07 6.90
CA TRP A 73 -6.86 -6.87 6.07
C TRP A 73 -6.87 -8.36 6.47
N LEU A 74 -6.88 -8.65 7.77
CA LEU A 74 -7.02 -10.00 8.31
C LEU A 74 -8.38 -10.61 7.91
N ASP A 75 -9.47 -9.88 8.13
CA ASP A 75 -10.83 -10.36 7.84
C ASP A 75 -11.12 -10.50 6.33
N MET A 76 -10.31 -9.84 5.48
CA MET A 76 -10.34 -9.98 4.02
C MET A 76 -9.47 -11.12 3.49
N ASP A 77 -8.99 -12.02 4.36
CA ASP A 77 -8.09 -13.12 4.00
C ASP A 77 -6.77 -12.64 3.38
N ARG A 78 -6.26 -11.52 3.90
CA ARG A 78 -4.88 -11.05 3.70
C ARG A 78 -4.51 -10.83 2.21
N PRO A 79 -5.25 -9.99 1.45
CA PRO A 79 -4.88 -9.65 0.07
C PRO A 79 -3.45 -9.09 0.01
N GLU A 80 -2.73 -9.40 -1.07
CA GLU A 80 -1.32 -9.01 -1.26
C GLU A 80 -1.17 -7.53 -1.67
N VAL A 81 -2.22 -6.96 -2.26
CA VAL A 81 -2.29 -5.53 -2.63
C VAL A 81 -3.54 -4.93 -2.02
N ILE A 82 -3.40 -3.81 -1.33
CA ILE A 82 -4.53 -3.11 -0.69
C ILE A 82 -4.65 -1.68 -1.17
N VAL A 83 -5.86 -1.25 -1.53
CA VAL A 83 -6.20 0.14 -1.84
C VAL A 83 -7.07 0.69 -0.72
N TYR A 84 -6.71 1.83 -0.15
CA TYR A 84 -7.51 2.43 0.94
C TYR A 84 -7.28 3.93 1.09
N GLU A 85 -8.19 4.61 1.77
CA GLU A 85 -8.02 6.01 2.16
C GLU A 85 -7.35 6.13 3.52
N ASP A 86 -6.23 6.85 3.58
CA ASP A 86 -5.46 7.01 4.80
C ASP A 86 -5.92 8.25 5.58
N THR A 87 -6.19 8.04 6.86
CA THR A 87 -6.45 9.10 7.83
C THR A 87 -5.19 9.86 8.24
N THR A 88 -4.02 9.38 7.81
CA THR A 88 -2.73 9.97 8.13
C THR A 88 -1.92 10.27 6.87
N ALA A 89 -1.28 11.42 6.85
CA ALA A 89 -0.29 11.79 5.85
C ALA A 89 1.08 11.92 6.53
N ARG A 90 1.97 10.92 6.34
CA ARG A 90 3.28 10.81 7.02
C ARG A 90 4.48 11.03 6.10
N SER A 91 4.25 11.57 4.89
CA SER A 91 5.27 11.84 3.87
C SER A 91 5.07 13.22 3.24
N ASP A 92 5.85 13.57 2.21
CA ASP A 92 5.84 14.88 1.55
C ASP A 92 4.45 15.27 1.00
N HIS A 93 3.66 14.25 0.62
CA HIS A 93 2.30 14.39 0.11
C HIS A 93 1.34 15.14 1.06
N ALA A 94 1.63 15.19 2.37
CA ALA A 94 0.83 15.93 3.36
C ALA A 94 0.74 17.42 3.00
N SER A 95 1.87 18.02 2.60
CA SER A 95 1.91 19.44 2.24
C SER A 95 1.07 19.77 1.00
N PHE A 96 0.90 18.83 0.08
CA PHE A 96 0.05 19.00 -1.11
C PHE A 96 -1.44 18.89 -0.74
N GLN A 97 -1.79 17.98 0.16
CA GLN A 97 -3.16 17.88 0.69
C GLN A 97 -3.54 19.17 1.44
N ASP A 98 -2.70 19.59 2.40
CA ASP A 98 -3.01 20.69 3.32
C ASP A 98 -3.03 22.07 2.64
N ASN A 99 -2.12 22.32 1.70
CA ASN A 99 -1.93 23.66 1.14
C ASN A 99 -2.57 23.85 -0.24
N LEU A 100 -2.78 22.77 -0.99
CA LEU A 100 -3.34 22.84 -2.35
C LEU A 100 -4.72 22.17 -2.46
N GLY A 101 -5.16 21.43 -1.43
CA GLY A 101 -6.42 20.70 -1.47
C GLY A 101 -6.41 19.55 -2.48
N THR A 102 -5.24 19.01 -2.81
CA THR A 102 -5.06 18.01 -3.86
C THR A 102 -5.21 16.59 -3.31
N VAL A 103 -5.84 15.71 -4.10
CA VAL A 103 -5.84 14.26 -3.83
C VAL A 103 -4.45 13.71 -4.12
N THR A 104 -3.92 12.87 -3.23
CA THR A 104 -2.62 12.23 -3.40
C THR A 104 -2.77 10.72 -3.34
N VAL A 105 -1.90 10.04 -4.08
CA VAL A 105 -1.71 8.59 -4.01
C VAL A 105 -0.27 8.32 -3.59
N GLY A 106 -0.05 7.29 -2.80
CA GLY A 106 1.27 6.79 -2.47
C GLY A 106 1.31 5.27 -2.37
N PHE A 107 2.53 4.73 -2.36
CA PHE A 107 2.82 3.30 -2.36
C PHE A 107 3.74 2.93 -1.19
N GLY A 108 3.53 1.77 -0.54
CA GLY A 108 4.37 1.31 0.57
C GLY A 108 3.95 -0.03 1.16
N GLY A 109 4.43 -0.38 2.35
CA GLY A 109 3.89 -1.50 3.15
C GLY A 109 2.81 -1.06 4.13
N LEU A 110 1.87 -1.95 4.48
CA LEU A 110 0.75 -1.66 5.41
C LEU A 110 1.20 -1.13 6.78
N VAL A 111 2.26 -1.72 7.32
CA VAL A 111 2.97 -1.25 8.51
C VAL A 111 4.35 -0.72 8.11
N ASP A 112 5.10 -0.14 9.04
CA ASP A 112 6.54 0.14 8.88
C ASP A 112 7.31 -1.20 8.83
N GLY A 113 7.01 -1.95 7.75
CA GLY A 113 7.14 -3.38 7.48
C GLY A 113 8.55 -3.92 7.38
N TYR A 114 9.49 -3.00 7.24
CA TYR A 114 10.87 -3.32 6.98
C TYR A 114 11.65 -3.15 8.28
N TRP A 115 12.20 -4.24 8.79
CA TRP A 115 12.86 -4.26 10.10
C TRP A 115 14.07 -3.31 10.17
N CYS A 116 14.74 -3.06 9.05
CA CYS A 116 15.85 -2.12 8.95
C CYS A 116 15.43 -0.67 8.67
N TYR A 117 14.13 -0.34 8.65
CA TYR A 117 13.65 1.02 8.44
C TYR A 117 14.26 2.00 9.46
N HIS A 118 14.88 3.08 8.95
CA HIS A 118 15.63 4.08 9.75
C HIS A 118 16.81 3.52 10.57
N GLN A 119 17.31 2.33 10.24
CA GLN A 119 18.47 1.73 10.90
C GLN A 119 19.70 1.74 9.98
N THR A 120 20.88 1.50 10.55
CA THR A 120 22.14 1.45 9.77
C THR A 120 22.24 0.24 8.85
N CYS A 121 21.39 -0.77 9.05
CA CYS A 121 21.29 -1.94 8.17
C CYS A 121 20.43 -1.68 6.92
N ASP A 122 19.77 -0.52 6.81
CA ASP A 122 19.02 -0.12 5.61
C ASP A 122 19.97 0.06 4.41
N THR A 123 20.23 -1.05 3.73
CA THR A 123 21.18 -1.16 2.62
C THR A 123 20.54 -1.95 1.49
N LEU A 124 21.05 -1.78 0.26
CA LEU A 124 20.56 -2.55 -0.88
C LEU A 124 20.71 -4.06 -0.66
N GLU A 125 21.83 -4.49 -0.09
CA GLU A 125 22.10 -5.91 0.19
C GLU A 125 21.07 -6.49 1.17
N GLU A 126 20.75 -5.76 2.25
CA GLU A 126 19.72 -6.17 3.21
C GLU A 126 18.34 -6.24 2.56
N MET A 127 17.98 -5.24 1.74
CA MET A 127 16.70 -5.23 1.06
C MET A 127 16.56 -6.37 0.05
N GLU A 128 17.62 -6.68 -0.70
CA GLU A 128 17.64 -7.85 -1.59
C GLU A 128 17.46 -9.15 -0.79
N GLN A 129 18.16 -9.33 0.33
CA GLN A 129 17.99 -10.51 1.17
C GLN A 129 16.58 -10.63 1.76
N TRP A 130 16.02 -9.53 2.23
CA TRP A 130 14.67 -9.47 2.79
C TRP A 130 13.60 -9.81 1.73
N MET A 131 13.74 -9.26 0.53
CA MET A 131 12.84 -9.50 -0.61
C MET A 131 13.02 -10.88 -1.26
N ASP A 132 14.09 -11.62 -0.98
CA ASP A 132 14.29 -12.96 -1.53
C ASP A 132 13.21 -13.92 -1.03
N THR A 133 12.68 -14.73 -1.94
CA THR A 133 11.62 -15.72 -1.65
C THR A 133 12.09 -17.15 -1.93
N THR A 134 13.36 -17.32 -2.27
CA THR A 134 13.96 -18.61 -2.59
C THR A 134 14.04 -19.50 -1.35
N GLY A 135 13.47 -20.70 -1.42
CA GLY A 135 13.40 -21.64 -0.32
C GLY A 135 12.51 -21.18 0.85
N LYS A 136 11.66 -20.17 0.64
CA LYS A 136 10.65 -19.75 1.60
C LYS A 136 9.36 -20.52 1.32
N ASP A 137 8.67 -20.96 2.37
CA ASP A 137 7.42 -21.74 2.25
C ASP A 137 6.20 -20.87 1.86
N TYR A 138 6.43 -19.73 1.19
CA TYR A 138 5.41 -18.79 0.76
C TYR A 138 5.82 -18.08 -0.53
N GLY A 139 4.83 -17.67 -1.33
CA GLY A 139 5.05 -16.94 -2.58
C GLY A 139 5.70 -17.77 -3.68
N GLU A 140 5.99 -17.12 -4.79
CA GLU A 140 6.77 -17.70 -5.88
C GLU A 140 8.27 -17.51 -5.61
N GLU A 141 9.05 -18.56 -5.87
CA GLU A 141 10.51 -18.55 -5.75
C GLU A 141 11.15 -17.52 -6.69
N ASN A 142 11.58 -16.39 -6.13
CA ASN A 142 12.27 -15.33 -6.83
C ASN A 142 13.44 -14.79 -6.01
N SER A 143 14.51 -14.37 -6.69
CA SER A 143 15.62 -13.70 -6.03
C SER A 143 15.20 -12.32 -5.52
N GLY A 144 15.91 -11.84 -4.50
CA GLY A 144 15.72 -10.50 -3.97
C GLY A 144 15.73 -9.39 -5.01
N VAL A 145 16.73 -9.42 -5.89
CA VAL A 145 16.89 -8.45 -6.99
C VAL A 145 15.66 -8.46 -7.91
N ALA A 146 15.17 -9.66 -8.28
CA ALA A 146 14.01 -9.78 -9.15
C ALA A 146 12.77 -9.17 -8.48
N ASN A 147 12.53 -9.47 -7.20
CA ASN A 147 11.41 -8.95 -6.45
C ASN A 147 11.46 -7.42 -6.27
N VAL A 148 12.65 -6.84 -6.01
CA VAL A 148 12.83 -5.37 -5.93
C VAL A 148 12.52 -4.72 -7.28
N VAL A 149 13.05 -5.26 -8.39
CA VAL A 149 12.82 -4.72 -9.73
C VAL A 149 11.34 -4.82 -10.12
N ASN A 150 10.71 -5.97 -9.88
CA ASN A 150 9.29 -6.18 -10.18
C ASN A 150 8.40 -5.24 -9.37
N SER A 151 8.72 -5.02 -8.09
CA SER A 151 7.99 -4.08 -7.24
C SER A 151 8.09 -2.65 -7.76
N LEU A 152 9.28 -2.22 -8.18
CA LEU A 152 9.50 -0.90 -8.75
C LEU A 152 8.78 -0.74 -10.10
N ASP A 153 8.80 -1.76 -10.96
CA ASP A 153 8.11 -1.74 -12.25
C ASP A 153 6.60 -1.59 -12.06
N MET A 154 6.00 -2.41 -11.19
CA MET A 154 4.58 -2.33 -10.85
C MET A 154 4.18 -0.93 -10.33
N ILE A 155 4.92 -0.38 -9.36
CA ILE A 155 4.64 0.96 -8.81
C ILE A 155 4.81 2.04 -9.89
N THR A 156 5.82 1.91 -10.73
CA THR A 156 6.10 2.89 -11.80
C THR A 156 4.98 2.92 -12.82
N TRP A 157 4.53 1.75 -13.29
CA TRP A 157 3.40 1.67 -14.21
C TRP A 157 2.11 2.19 -13.58
N TRP A 158 1.86 1.87 -12.31
CA TRP A 158 0.70 2.38 -11.59
C TRP A 158 0.71 3.90 -11.51
N ALA A 159 1.83 4.49 -11.08
CA ALA A 159 1.98 5.94 -10.97
C ALA A 159 1.86 6.64 -12.34
N LEU A 160 2.44 6.04 -13.39
CA LEU A 160 2.38 6.58 -14.75
C LEU A 160 0.95 6.58 -15.30
N MET A 161 0.19 5.51 -15.08
CA MET A 161 -1.21 5.43 -15.50
C MET A 161 -2.10 6.39 -14.72
N THR A 162 -1.90 6.53 -13.41
CA THR A 162 -2.59 7.55 -12.62
C THR A 162 -2.30 8.95 -13.15
N PHE A 163 -1.03 9.25 -13.46
CA PHE A 163 -0.64 10.54 -14.03
C PHE A 163 -1.34 10.82 -15.36
N PHE A 164 -1.28 9.89 -16.32
CA PHE A 164 -1.92 10.09 -17.63
C PHE A 164 -3.44 10.24 -17.54
N HIS A 165 -4.09 9.44 -16.69
CA HIS A 165 -5.52 9.58 -16.47
C HIS A 165 -5.86 10.95 -15.90
N CYS A 166 -5.12 11.42 -14.89
CA CYS A 166 -5.40 12.70 -14.24
C CYS A 166 -5.01 13.92 -15.09
N ASP A 167 -4.07 13.77 -16.03
CA ASP A 167 -3.75 14.81 -17.02
C ASP A 167 -4.89 15.00 -18.03
N GLU A 168 -5.50 13.90 -18.50
CA GLU A 168 -6.63 13.96 -19.44
C GLU A 168 -7.97 14.29 -18.74
N THR A 169 -8.27 13.59 -17.64
CA THR A 169 -9.51 13.70 -16.86
C THR A 169 -9.17 13.82 -15.37
N PRO A 170 -8.97 15.05 -14.85
CA PRO A 170 -8.59 15.26 -13.47
C PRO A 170 -9.60 14.67 -12.47
N VAL A 171 -9.08 13.88 -11.52
CA VAL A 171 -9.85 13.46 -10.34
C VAL A 171 -9.73 14.55 -9.28
N VAL A 172 -10.86 15.21 -9.00
CA VAL A 172 -10.92 16.32 -8.03
C VAL A 172 -11.10 15.77 -6.62
N ASN A 173 -10.59 16.50 -5.63
CA ASN A 173 -10.78 16.20 -4.22
C ASN A 173 -12.27 16.18 -3.85
N GLY A 174 -12.75 15.04 -3.36
CA GLY A 174 -14.15 14.83 -3.00
C GLY A 174 -14.61 15.59 -1.76
N LEU A 175 -13.69 16.21 -1.01
CA LEU A 175 -13.99 16.98 0.20
C LEU A 175 -14.20 18.49 -0.04
N ILE A 176 -14.07 18.97 -1.29
CA ILE A 176 -14.12 20.40 -1.66
C ILE A 176 -15.31 20.69 -2.57
#